data_AF-A0A926H1I2-F1
#
_entry.id   AF-A0A926H1I2-F1
#
_cell.length_a   1.000
_cell.length_b   1.000
_cell.length_c   1.000
_cell.angle_alpha   90.00
_cell.angle_beta   90.00
_cell.angle_gamma   90.00
#
_symmetry.space_group_name_H-M   'P 1'
#
loop_
_entity.id
_entity.type
_entity.pdbx_description
1 polymer ?
#
loop_
_entity_poly.entity_id
_entity_poly.type
_entity_poly.pdbx_seq_one_letter_code
_entity_poly.pdbx_strand_id
1 'polypeptide(L)'
;MAFPTKLSTYLATGRPILYHGPHDSTPRRFFDRYPAAVCVHSLREDELIASLTSLAVDGELYRRCTAAGADALREELGHATTRKRFAEFIGLSESELRS
;
A
#
# COMPACT_ATOMS: atom_id res chain seq x y z
N MET A 1 -14.00 -0.98 -9.19
CA MET A 1 -12.89 -0.14 -8.69
C MET A 1 -11.59 -0.86 -9.02
N ALA A 2 -10.75 -0.31 -9.90
CA ALA A 2 -9.41 -0.85 -10.12
C ALA A 2 -8.49 -0.31 -9.02
N PHE A 3 -8.22 -1.11 -7.98
CA PHE A 3 -7.12 -0.79 -7.08
C PHE A 3 -5.83 -0.77 -7.90
N PRO A 4 -4.93 0.22 -7.72
CA PRO A 4 -3.75 0.32 -8.57
C PRO A 4 -2.88 -0.91 -8.38
N THR A 5 -2.84 -1.79 -9.39
CA THR A 5 -2.05 -3.04 -9.39
C THR A 5 -0.56 -2.80 -9.16
N LYS A 6 -0.06 -1.61 -9.50
CA LYS A 6 1.32 -1.20 -9.21
C LYS A 6 1.59 -1.11 -7.71
N LEU A 7 0.59 -0.79 -6.90
CA LEU A 7 0.76 -0.59 -5.46
C LEU A 7 1.09 -1.91 -4.75
N SER A 8 0.42 -3.02 -5.09
CA SER A 8 0.78 -4.32 -4.52
C SER A 8 2.21 -4.73 -4.89
N THR A 9 2.63 -4.50 -6.15
CA THR A 9 4.01 -4.74 -6.57
C THR A 9 5.00 -3.87 -5.80
N TYR A 10 4.73 -2.58 -5.60
CA TYR A 10 5.65 -1.69 -4.88
C TYR A 10 5.75 -2.04 -3.41
N LEU A 11 4.64 -2.34 -2.75
CA LEU A 11 4.65 -2.81 -1.36
C LEU A 11 5.46 -4.10 -1.23
N ALA A 12 5.36 -5.01 -2.21
CA ALA A 12 6.09 -6.28 -2.19
C ALA A 12 7.62 -6.12 -2.27
N THR A 13 8.11 -4.95 -2.69
CA THR A 13 9.55 -4.65 -2.66
C THR A 13 10.08 -4.34 -1.25
N GLY A 14 9.19 -4.17 -0.25
CA GLY A 14 9.60 -3.78 1.10
C GLY A 14 10.21 -2.39 1.17
N ARG A 15 9.86 -1.50 0.25
CA ARG A 15 10.32 -0.10 0.22
C ARG A 15 9.16 0.84 0.55
N PRO A 16 9.40 1.90 1.33
CA PRO A 16 8.41 2.95 1.54
C PRO A 16 8.01 3.62 0.23
N ILE A 17 6.76 4.04 0.15
CA ILE A 17 6.21 4.70 -1.03
C ILE A 17 6.11 6.21 -0.75
N LEU A 18 6.44 7.04 -1.74
CA LEU A 18 5.99 8.42 -1.78
C LEU A 18 4.78 8.49 -2.70
N TYR A 19 3.64 8.90 -2.16
CA TYR A 19 2.41 9.10 -2.92
C TYR A 19 2.19 10.60 -3.15
N HIS A 20 2.32 11.05 -4.41
CA HIS A 20 1.94 12.40 -4.81
C HIS A 20 0.61 12.37 -5.53
N GLY A 21 -0.39 13.10 -5.03
CA GLY A 21 -1.72 13.13 -5.65
C GLY A 21 -2.80 13.72 -4.75
N PRO A 22 -4.08 13.69 -5.17
CA PRO A 22 -5.18 14.31 -4.42
C PRO A 22 -5.40 13.70 -3.03
N HIS A 23 -5.82 14.53 -2.09
CA HIS A 23 -6.14 14.12 -0.72
C HIS A 23 -7.38 13.22 -0.64
N ASP A 24 -8.32 13.35 -1.55
CA ASP A 24 -9.58 12.61 -1.60
C ASP A 24 -9.51 11.31 -2.44
N SER A 25 -8.31 10.83 -2.72
CA SER A 25 -8.07 9.69 -3.61
C SER A 25 -8.14 8.32 -2.92
N THR A 26 -8.38 7.26 -3.69
CA THR A 26 -8.36 5.87 -3.20
C THR A 26 -7.01 5.47 -2.58
N PRO A 27 -5.83 5.78 -3.18
CA PRO A 27 -4.55 5.53 -2.53
C PRO A 27 -4.41 6.25 -1.18
N ARG A 28 -4.87 7.51 -1.09
CA ARG A 28 -4.78 8.24 0.17
C ARG A 28 -5.58 7.57 1.29
N ARG A 29 -6.82 7.14 1.00
CA ARG A 29 -7.65 6.37 1.96
C ARG A 29 -7.04 5.02 2.32
N PHE A 30 -6.37 4.37 1.38
CA PHE A 30 -5.62 3.15 1.68
C PHE A 30 -4.48 3.42 2.65
N PHE A 31 -3.74 4.53 2.46
CA PHE A 31 -2.64 4.92 3.34
C PHE A 31 -3.08 5.45 4.72
N ASP A 32 -4.35 5.87 4.88
CA ASP A 32 -4.93 6.12 6.22
C ASP A 32 -4.98 4.84 7.06
N ARG A 33 -5.35 3.73 6.42
CA ARG A 33 -5.46 2.44 7.09
C ARG A 33 -4.10 1.75 7.25
N TYR A 34 -3.25 1.87 6.23
CA TYR A 34 -1.92 1.27 6.20
C TYR A 34 -0.88 2.36 5.92
N PRO A 35 -0.20 2.91 6.94
CA PRO A 35 0.73 4.04 6.80
C PRO A 35 2.07 3.63 6.15
N ALA A 36 1.98 2.97 4.98
CA ALA A 36 3.08 2.44 4.17
C ALA A 36 3.68 3.48 3.21
N ALA A 37 3.15 4.70 3.22
CA ALA A 37 3.59 5.78 2.35
C ALA A 37 3.59 7.14 3.05
N VAL A 38 4.47 8.03 2.58
CA VAL A 38 4.36 9.47 2.80
C VAL A 38 3.49 10.06 1.70
N CYS A 39 2.41 10.72 2.07
CA CYS A 39 1.47 11.34 1.13
C CYS A 39 1.75 12.84 0.99
N VAL A 40 1.97 13.29 -0.24
CA VAL A 40 2.19 14.69 -0.61
C VAL A 40 1.03 15.13 -1.50
N HIS A 41 0.29 16.15 -1.07
CA HIS A 41 -0.90 16.65 -1.77
C HIS A 41 -0.69 18.01 -2.42
N SER A 42 0.39 18.69 -2.06
CA SER A 42 0.78 19.98 -2.60
C SER A 42 1.37 19.84 -4.00
N LEU A 43 1.20 20.87 -4.83
CA LEU A 43 1.89 20.99 -6.12
C LEU A 43 3.27 21.65 -5.97
N ARG A 44 3.66 22.04 -4.76
CA ARG A 44 4.92 22.73 -4.52
C ARG A 44 6.08 21.73 -4.49
N GLU A 45 7.12 22.02 -5.27
CA GLU A 45 8.29 21.14 -5.43
C GLU A 45 9.09 20.97 -4.13
N ASP A 46 9.17 22.00 -3.30
CA ASP A 46 9.89 21.98 -2.02
C ASP A 46 9.29 20.97 -1.03
N GLU A 47 7.96 20.85 -1.00
CA GLU A 47 7.29 19.85 -0.16
C GLU A 47 7.56 18.42 -0.64
N LEU A 48 7.62 18.20 -1.95
CA LEU A 48 7.91 16.90 -2.54
C LEU A 48 9.34 16.47 -2.22
N ILE A 49 10.30 17.39 -2.41
CA ILE A 49 11.72 17.18 -2.10
C ILE A 49 11.89 16.91 -0.61
N ALA A 50 11.32 17.74 0.26
CA ALA A 50 11.42 17.56 1.71
C ALA A 50 10.87 16.20 2.16
N SER A 51 9.73 15.79 1.62
CA SER A 51 9.09 14.49 1.92
C SER A 51 9.95 13.31 1.45
N LEU A 52 10.53 13.40 0.24
CA LEU A 52 11.42 12.38 -0.30
C LEU A 52 12.71 12.29 0.52
N THR A 53 13.29 13.44 0.88
CA THR A 53 14.48 13.50 1.74
C THR A 53 14.21 12.87 3.09
N SER A 54 13.10 13.23 3.76
CA SER A 54 12.70 12.63 5.04
C SER A 54 12.60 11.12 4.93
N LEU A 55 11.95 10.60 3.89
CA LEU A 55 11.81 9.16 3.66
C LEU A 55 13.17 8.46 3.45
N ALA A 56 14.15 9.15 2.88
CA ALA A 56 15.48 8.61 2.60
C ALA A 56 16.43 8.64 3.80
N VAL A 57 16.28 9.61 4.71
CA VAL A 57 17.24 9.84 5.80
C VAL A 57 16.70 9.49 7.20
N ASP A 58 15.39 9.47 7.38
CA ASP A 58 14.75 9.05 8.63
C ASP A 58 14.55 7.53 8.62
N GLY A 59 15.48 6.82 9.25
CA GLY A 59 15.44 5.35 9.33
C GLY A 59 14.25 4.79 10.11
N GLU A 60 13.67 5.56 11.04
CA GLU A 60 12.48 5.11 11.79
C GLU A 60 11.22 5.26 10.96
N LEU A 61 11.05 6.40 10.28
CA LEU A 61 10.00 6.58 9.29
C LEU A 61 10.06 5.48 8.22
N TYR A 62 11.25 5.21 7.70
CA TYR A 62 11.47 4.15 6.71
C TYR A 62 10.96 2.80 7.25
N ARG A 63 11.43 2.37 8.43
CA ARG A 63 11.03 1.08 9.03
C ARG A 63 9.53 0.99 9.29
N ARG A 64 8.91 2.07 9.77
CA ARG A 64 7.46 2.10 10.01
C ARG A 64 6.67 1.92 8.71
N CYS A 65 7.07 2.61 7.65
CA CYS A 65 6.40 2.46 6.36
C CYS A 65 6.60 1.06 5.77
N THR A 66 7.79 0.46 5.87
CA THR A 66 7.99 -0.90 5.36
C THR A 66 7.19 -1.94 6.14
N ALA A 67 7.14 -1.83 7.47
CA ALA A 67 6.32 -2.70 8.31
C ALA A 67 4.83 -2.59 7.96
N ALA A 68 4.30 -1.37 7.89
CA ALA A 68 2.92 -1.13 7.51
C ALA A 68 2.60 -1.64 6.09
N GLY A 69 3.55 -1.57 5.16
CA GLY A 69 3.40 -2.12 3.82
C GLY A 69 3.33 -3.65 3.79
N ALA A 70 4.13 -4.32 4.62
CA ALA A 70 4.07 -5.76 4.81
C ALA A 70 2.72 -6.20 5.41
N ASP A 71 2.19 -5.42 6.37
CA ASP A 71 0.86 -5.65 6.95
C ASP A 71 -0.25 -5.52 5.90
N ALA A 72 -0.20 -4.47 5.08
CA ALA A 72 -1.17 -4.25 4.01
C ALA A 72 -1.17 -5.38 2.96
N LEU A 73 0.01 -5.88 2.59
CA LEU A 73 0.12 -7.06 1.73
C LEU A 73 -0.51 -8.28 2.38
N ARG A 74 -0.14 -8.59 3.62
CA ARG A 74 -0.65 -9.77 4.30
C ARG A 74 -2.18 -9.73 4.44
N GLU A 75 -2.74 -8.58 4.78
CA GLU A 75 -4.17 -8.46 5.15
C GLU A 75 -5.10 -8.21 3.97
N GLU A 76 -4.62 -7.59 2.89
CA GLU A 76 -5.50 -7.10 1.82
C GLU A 76 -5.08 -7.57 0.43
N LEU A 77 -3.78 -7.56 0.13
CA LEU A 77 -3.26 -7.67 -1.25
C LEU A 77 -2.46 -8.94 -1.54
N GLY A 78 -2.32 -9.81 -0.56
CA GLY A 78 -1.55 -11.05 -0.63
C GLY A 78 -2.30 -12.12 -1.40
N HIS A 79 -1.56 -13.06 -1.99
CA HIS A 79 -2.13 -14.14 -2.78
C HIS A 79 -3.13 -14.98 -1.97
N ALA A 80 -2.76 -15.38 -0.75
CA ALA A 80 -3.64 -16.14 0.15
C ALA A 80 -4.95 -15.40 0.46
N THR A 81 -4.86 -14.11 0.83
CA THR A 81 -6.02 -13.27 1.11
C THR A 81 -6.91 -13.09 -0.11
N THR A 82 -6.31 -12.85 -1.28
CA THR A 82 -7.06 -12.68 -2.54
C THR A 82 -7.80 -13.96 -2.90
N ARG A 83 -7.13 -15.11 -2.78
CA ARG A 83 -7.71 -16.43 -3.04
C ARG A 83 -8.85 -16.75 -2.09
N LYS A 84 -8.67 -16.50 -0.79
CA LYS A 84 -9.72 -16.65 0.22
C LYS A 84 -10.95 -15.80 -0.09
N ARG A 85 -10.76 -14.49 -0.33
CA ARG A 85 -11.86 -13.56 -0.65
C ARG A 85 -12.57 -13.93 -1.94
N PHE A 86 -11.82 -14.43 -2.93
CA PHE A 86 -12.40 -14.92 -4.17
C PHE A 86 -13.28 -16.15 -3.94
N ALA A 87 -12.81 -17.13 -3.13
CA ALA A 87 -13.62 -18.29 -2.74
C ALA A 87 -14.94 -17.86 -2.08
N GLU A 88 -14.85 -16.98 -1.07
CA GLU A 88 -16.00 -16.44 -0.35
C GLU A 88 -16.97 -15.73 -1.29
N PHE A 89 -16.46 -14.93 -2.24
CA PHE A 89 -17.26 -14.21 -3.21
C PHE A 89 -18.09 -15.13 -4.11
N ILE A 90 -17.56 -16.29 -4.49
CA ILE A 90 -18.26 -17.29 -5.31
C ILE A 90 -19.03 -18.33 -4.48
N GLY A 91 -19.10 -18.16 -3.15
CA GLY A 91 -19.83 -19.07 -2.26
C GLY A 91 -19.13 -20.39 -1.99
N LEU A 92 -17.82 -20.47 -2.18
CA LEU A 92 -16.99 -21.66 -1.93
C LEU A 92 -16.05 -21.43 -0.74
N SER A 93 -15.59 -22.52 -0.14
CA SER A 93 -14.43 -22.52 0.75
C SER A 93 -13.13 -22.48 -0.06
N GLU A 94 -12.06 -21.99 0.57
CA GLU A 94 -10.74 -21.93 -0.08
C GLU A 94 -10.26 -23.33 -0.54
N SER A 95 -10.58 -24.40 0.19
CA SER A 95 -10.23 -25.79 -0.18
C SER A 95 -10.90 -26.29 -1.45
N GLU A 96 -12.01 -25.67 -1.87
CA GLU A 96 -12.76 -26.07 -3.07
C GLU A 96 -12.22 -25.42 -4.35
N LEU A 97 -11.41 -24.36 -4.22
CA LEU A 97 -10.69 -23.74 -5.32
C LEU A 97 -9.53 -24.66 -5.76
N ARG A 98 -9.74 -25.44 -6.82
CA ARG A 98 -8.71 -26.27 -7.47
C ARG A 98 -7.57 -25.39 -8.00
N SER A 99 -6.33 -25.86 -7.83
CA SER A 99 -5.07 -25.21 -8.25
C SER A 99 -4.94 -25.07 -9.76
#